data_AF-A0A645DGR3-F1
#
_entry.id   AF-A0A645DGR3-F1
#
_cell.length_a   1.000
_cell.length_b   1.000
_cell.length_c   1.000
_cell.angle_alpha   90.00
_cell.angle_beta   90.00
_cell.angle_gamma   90.00
#
_symmetry.space_group_name_H-M   'P 1'
#
loop_
_entity.id
_entity.type
_entity.pdbx_description
1 polymer ?
#
loop_
_entity_poly.entity_id
_entity_poly.type
_entity_poly.pdbx_seq_one_letter_code
_entity_poly.pdbx_strand_id
1 'polypeptide(L)'
;MNGDRTLQLSSCKFLNITNSIFSNYVFSENEHYKTHESDWVMGAFMMINTNFYNDVGGLNESYFMYSEDTELCYKVKKSGGKVIFYSEAEIVHLYNQSGKNKFNKKRDKVVTESTIKFVRENYRGIEKYGVILIQKSRCLLKQIIKR
;
A
#
# COMPACT_ATOMS: atom_id res chain seq x y z
N MET A 1 11.90 -9.85 2.63
CA MET A 1 12.08 -10.95 1.67
C MET A 1 10.81 -11.78 1.55
N ASN A 2 10.54 -12.31 0.36
CA ASN A 2 9.53 -13.35 0.12
C ASN A 2 9.98 -14.69 0.72
N GLY A 3 9.07 -15.67 0.79
CA GLY A 3 9.38 -16.99 1.36
C GLY A 3 10.44 -17.80 0.59
N ASP A 4 10.71 -17.45 -0.66
CA ASP A 4 11.77 -17.99 -1.52
C ASP A 4 13.08 -17.20 -1.45
N ARG A 5 13.19 -16.25 -0.50
CA ARG A 5 14.33 -15.34 -0.28
C ARG A 5 14.54 -14.29 -1.37
N THR A 6 13.63 -14.16 -2.34
CA THR A 6 13.65 -13.02 -3.27
C THR A 6 13.27 -11.73 -2.55
N LEU A 7 13.73 -10.59 -3.07
CA LEU A 7 13.37 -9.28 -2.52
C LEU A 7 11.87 -9.05 -2.66
N GLN A 8 11.23 -8.66 -1.55
CA GLN A 8 9.85 -8.20 -1.59
C GLN A 8 9.89 -6.68 -1.74
N LEU A 9 9.42 -6.16 -2.87
CA LEU A 9 9.31 -4.72 -3.05
C LEU A 9 8.25 -4.18 -2.09
N SER A 10 8.65 -3.25 -1.21
CA SER A 10 7.83 -2.75 -0.11
C SER A 10 7.89 -1.24 0.09
N SER A 11 8.60 -0.52 -0.79
CA SER A 11 8.60 0.95 -0.88
C SER A 11 7.73 1.38 -2.06
N CYS A 12 6.81 2.31 -1.81
CA CYS A 12 5.76 2.67 -2.75
C CYS A 12 5.48 4.19 -2.79
N LYS A 13 4.88 4.61 -3.89
CA LYS A 13 4.36 5.95 -4.16
C LYS A 13 2.87 6.00 -3.84
N PHE A 14 2.37 7.15 -3.41
CA PHE A 14 0.92 7.36 -3.36
C PHE A 14 0.33 7.27 -4.76
N LEU A 15 -0.89 6.77 -4.85
CA LEU A 15 -1.56 6.67 -6.14
C LEU A 15 -1.80 8.05 -6.74
N ASN A 16 -1.72 8.15 -8.05
CA ASN A 16 -2.24 9.24 -8.86
C ASN A 16 -2.74 8.65 -10.18
N ILE A 17 -3.39 9.45 -11.02
CA ILE A 17 -3.92 8.98 -12.30
C ILE A 17 -2.84 8.27 -13.12
N THR A 18 -1.67 8.88 -13.28
CA THR A 18 -0.58 8.36 -14.12
C THR A 18 -0.07 7.00 -13.62
N ASN A 19 0.33 6.90 -12.35
CA ASN A 19 0.89 5.66 -11.81
C ASN A 19 -0.18 4.57 -11.60
N SER A 20 -1.46 4.93 -11.49
CA SER A 20 -2.56 3.98 -11.45
C SER A 20 -2.81 3.34 -12.81
N ILE A 21 -2.68 4.11 -13.91
CA ILE A 21 -2.77 3.59 -15.29
C ILE A 21 -1.61 2.63 -15.54
N PHE A 22 -0.37 3.09 -15.32
CA PHE A 22 0.83 2.32 -15.67
C PHE A 22 1.22 1.29 -14.61
N SER A 23 0.53 1.22 -13.47
CA SER A 23 0.88 0.38 -12.32
C SER A 23 2.28 0.67 -11.74
N ASN A 24 2.78 1.90 -11.90
CA ASN A 24 4.15 2.32 -11.53
C ASN A 24 4.18 3.02 -10.16
N TYR A 25 3.49 2.44 -9.18
CA TYR A 25 3.43 2.96 -7.81
C TYR A 25 4.39 2.24 -6.86
N VAL A 26 5.09 1.19 -7.30
CA VAL A 26 6.15 0.53 -6.51
C VAL A 26 7.50 1.06 -7.01
N PHE A 27 8.43 1.37 -6.10
CA PHE A 27 9.78 1.76 -6.48
C PHE A 27 10.53 0.59 -7.15
N SER A 28 11.54 0.90 -7.95
CA SER A 28 12.30 -0.14 -8.67
C SER A 28 13.05 -1.05 -7.70
N GLU A 29 13.41 -2.25 -8.14
CA GLU A 29 14.24 -3.17 -7.34
C GLU A 29 15.56 -2.52 -6.91
N ASN A 30 16.20 -1.76 -7.79
CA ASN A 30 17.44 -1.03 -7.49
C ASN A 30 17.30 -0.03 -6.34
N GLU A 31 16.14 0.61 -6.20
CA GLU A 31 15.86 1.53 -5.09
C GLU A 31 15.70 0.79 -3.76
N HIS A 32 15.34 -0.50 -3.79
CA HIS A 32 15.19 -1.31 -2.58
C HIS A 32 16.51 -1.83 -2.02
N TYR A 33 17.64 -1.57 -2.70
CA TYR A 33 18.98 -1.78 -2.15
C TYR A 33 19.56 -0.52 -1.49
N LYS A 34 18.79 0.57 -1.40
CA LYS A 34 19.24 1.84 -0.83
C LYS A 34 18.19 2.45 0.10
N THR A 35 18.64 3.02 1.21
CA THR A 35 17.77 3.80 2.08
C THR A 35 17.32 5.08 1.37
N HIS A 36 16.01 5.31 1.33
CA HIS A 36 15.42 6.47 0.66
C HIS A 36 14.10 6.89 1.30
N GLU A 37 13.67 8.12 1.04
CA GLU A 37 12.33 8.57 1.40
C GLU A 37 11.29 7.98 0.45
N SER A 38 10.22 7.43 1.02
CA SER A 38 9.11 6.83 0.30
C SER A 38 7.82 7.59 0.58
N ASP A 39 6.75 7.32 -0.17
CA ASP A 39 5.42 7.83 0.20
C ASP A 39 4.77 6.94 1.25
N TRP A 40 4.88 5.63 1.07
CA TRP A 40 4.44 4.64 2.05
C TRP A 40 5.26 3.35 1.92
N VAL A 41 5.34 2.61 3.01
CA VAL A 41 5.98 1.29 3.05
C VAL A 41 4.96 0.24 3.47
N MET A 42 5.13 -1.00 3.01
CA MET A 42 4.21 -2.09 3.38
C MET A 42 4.30 -2.40 4.87
N GLY A 43 3.14 -2.56 5.52
CA GLY A 43 2.99 -2.79 6.96
C GLY A 43 3.49 -4.13 7.51
N ALA A 44 4.22 -4.93 6.73
CA ALA A 44 4.79 -6.20 7.20
C ALA A 44 5.80 -6.00 8.34
N PHE A 45 6.54 -4.89 8.30
CA PHE A 45 7.41 -4.46 9.37
C PHE A 45 7.60 -2.95 9.30
N MET A 46 7.15 -2.23 10.32
CA MET A 46 7.27 -0.79 10.44
C MET A 46 7.72 -0.43 11.85
N MET A 47 8.50 0.64 11.96
CA MET A 47 8.89 1.24 13.23
C MET A 47 8.53 2.72 13.19
N ILE A 48 7.89 3.20 14.26
CA ILE A 48 7.47 4.59 14.41
C ILE A 48 7.60 4.99 15.87
N ASN A 49 7.97 6.24 16.13
CA ASN A 49 8.00 6.79 17.47
C ASN A 49 6.59 6.74 18.10
N THR A 50 6.47 6.24 19.33
CA THR A 50 5.17 6.04 20.00
C THR A 50 4.37 7.33 20.15
N ASN A 51 5.02 8.43 20.56
CA ASN A 51 4.32 9.71 20.72
C ASN A 51 3.82 10.19 19.35
N PHE A 52 4.68 10.13 18.33
CA PHE A 52 4.29 10.54 16.99
C PHE A 52 3.19 9.66 16.38
N TYR A 53 3.20 8.34 16.64
CA TYR A 53 2.14 7.43 16.25
C TYR A 53 0.78 7.83 16.87
N ASN A 54 0.78 8.15 18.16
CA ASN A 54 -0.42 8.61 18.85
C ASN A 54 -0.89 9.98 18.32
N ASP A 55 0.03 10.91 18.07
CA ASP A 55 -0.27 12.26 17.58
C ASP A 55 -0.92 12.25 16.18
N VAL A 56 -0.51 11.33 15.30
CA VAL A 56 -1.13 11.16 13.97
C VAL A 56 -2.38 10.27 13.99
N GLY A 57 -2.80 9.80 15.17
CA GLY A 57 -4.02 9.01 15.36
C GLY A 57 -3.90 7.53 15.00
N GLY A 58 -2.68 6.98 15.02
CA GLY A 58 -2.41 5.54 14.88
C GLY A 58 -2.91 4.88 13.58
N LEU A 59 -3.05 3.56 13.58
CA LEU A 59 -3.71 2.83 12.49
C LEU A 59 -5.22 3.06 12.53
N ASN A 60 -5.81 3.25 11.35
CA ASN A 60 -7.25 3.45 11.24
C ASN A 60 -8.00 2.11 11.26
N GLU A 61 -8.65 1.80 12.38
CA GLU A 61 -9.38 0.54 12.61
C GLU A 61 -10.59 0.33 11.68
N SER A 62 -11.03 1.36 10.96
CA SER A 62 -12.09 1.19 9.95
C SER A 62 -11.62 0.46 8.68
N TYR A 63 -10.32 0.18 8.56
CA TYR A 63 -9.73 -0.68 7.55
C TYR A 63 -9.62 -2.11 8.11
N PHE A 64 -10.40 -3.04 7.55
CA PHE A 64 -10.33 -4.45 7.95
C PHE A 64 -9.02 -5.12 7.50
N MET A 65 -8.60 -4.88 6.25
CA MET A 65 -7.34 -5.33 5.67
C MET A 65 -6.95 -4.41 4.51
N TYR A 66 -5.64 -4.25 4.29
CA TYR A 66 -5.01 -3.41 3.27
C TYR A 66 -5.23 -1.91 3.48
N SER A 67 -4.33 -1.11 2.91
CA SER A 67 -4.33 0.36 2.92
C SER A 67 -4.34 1.02 4.30
N GLU A 68 -4.40 0.29 5.42
CA GLU A 68 -4.24 0.85 6.77
C GLU A 68 -2.83 1.39 6.98
N ASP A 69 -1.84 0.69 6.44
CA ASP A 69 -0.43 1.07 6.42
C ASP A 69 -0.18 2.29 5.52
N THR A 70 -0.83 2.31 4.36
CA THR A 70 -0.82 3.43 3.41
C THR A 70 -1.46 4.67 4.02
N GLU A 71 -2.58 4.52 4.74
CA GLU A 71 -3.28 5.61 5.42
C GLU A 71 -2.44 6.18 6.57
N LEU A 72 -1.80 5.33 7.38
CA LEU A 72 -0.86 5.77 8.41
C LEU A 72 0.29 6.59 7.81
N CYS A 73 0.94 6.09 6.75
CA CYS A 73 2.01 6.81 6.06
C CYS A 73 1.52 8.15 5.49
N TYR A 74 0.29 8.21 4.98
CA TYR A 74 -0.32 9.45 4.51
C TYR A 74 -0.50 10.47 5.63
N LYS A 75 -0.97 10.05 6.82
CA LYS A 75 -1.07 10.93 8.00
C LYS A 75 0.29 11.42 8.49
N VAL A 76 1.30 10.54 8.49
CA VAL A 76 2.69 10.89 8.80
C VAL A 76 3.19 11.98 7.85
N LYS A 77 3.06 11.81 6.53
CA LYS A 77 3.54 12.83 5.57
C LYS A 77 2.73 14.12 5.66
N LYS A 78 1.42 14.04 5.89
CA LYS A 78 0.54 15.21 6.04
C LYS A 78 0.84 16.03 7.29
N SER A 79 1.37 15.42 8.35
CA SER A 79 1.84 16.12 9.56
C SER A 79 3.28 16.67 9.43
N GLY A 80 3.90 16.55 8.25
CA GLY A 80 5.27 17.00 8.00
C GLY A 80 6.35 15.98 8.36
N GLY A 81 5.96 14.78 8.77
CA GLY A 81 6.87 13.66 9.00
C GLY A 81 7.39 13.05 7.70
N LYS A 82 8.40 12.18 7.85
CA LYS A 82 8.99 11.43 6.74
C LYS A 82 8.70 9.95 6.87
N VAL A 83 8.54 9.29 5.72
CA VAL A 83 8.47 7.84 5.63
C VAL A 83 9.74 7.36 4.95
N ILE A 84 10.54 6.56 5.66
CA ILE A 84 11.83 6.09 5.18
C ILE A 84 11.74 4.59 4.91
N PHE A 85 12.12 4.18 3.70
CA PHE A 85 12.47 2.80 3.44
C PHE A 85 13.93 2.60 3.86
N TYR A 86 14.17 1.70 4.82
CA TYR A 86 15.50 1.44 5.38
C TYR A 86 16.01 0.09 4.86
N SER A 87 17.02 0.11 3.98
CA SER A 87 17.45 -1.07 3.23
C SER A 87 18.33 -2.04 4.02
N GLU A 88 18.86 -1.63 5.16
CA GLU A 88 19.76 -2.46 5.99
C GLU A 88 19.00 -3.41 6.93
N ALA A 89 17.70 -3.17 7.15
CA ALA A 89 16.86 -4.05 7.95
C ALA A 89 16.20 -5.12 7.07
N GLU A 90 16.61 -6.37 7.25
CA GLU A 90 16.04 -7.50 6.53
C GLU A 90 15.12 -8.35 7.42
N ILE A 91 13.90 -8.57 6.94
CA ILE A 91 12.91 -9.45 7.58
C ILE A 91 12.36 -10.48 6.58
N VAL A 92 12.12 -11.69 7.07
CA VAL A 92 11.47 -12.75 6.30
C VAL A 92 9.96 -12.63 6.47
N HIS A 93 9.27 -12.26 5.39
CA HIS A 93 7.81 -12.21 5.36
C HIS A 93 7.29 -13.47 4.66
N LEU A 94 6.63 -14.33 5.43
CA LEU A 94 6.01 -15.53 4.90
C LEU A 94 4.70 -15.16 4.19
N TYR A 95 4.85 -14.70 2.95
CA TYR A 95 3.77 -14.16 2.14
C TYR A 95 2.58 -15.13 2.02
N ASN A 96 1.36 -14.59 2.13
CA ASN A 96 0.09 -15.33 2.01
C ASN A 96 -0.12 -16.51 3.00
N GLN A 97 0.67 -16.65 4.07
CA GLN A 97 0.47 -17.73 5.06
C GLN A 97 -0.95 -17.73 5.64
N SER A 98 -1.43 -16.57 6.07
CA SER A 98 -2.78 -16.38 6.62
C SER A 98 -3.89 -16.60 5.58
N GLY A 99 -3.53 -16.70 4.30
CA GLY A 99 -4.44 -16.80 3.16
C GLY A 99 -4.40 -18.12 2.37
N LYS A 100 -3.69 -19.14 2.86
CA LYS A 100 -3.33 -20.32 2.06
C LYS A 100 -4.48 -21.10 1.41
N ASN A 101 -5.74 -20.98 1.88
CA ASN A 101 -6.84 -21.83 1.39
C ASN A 101 -8.11 -21.13 0.87
N LYS A 102 -8.20 -19.79 0.70
CA LYS A 102 -9.51 -19.12 0.41
C LYS A 102 -9.56 -17.89 -0.52
N PHE A 103 -8.50 -17.46 -1.21
CA PHE A 103 -8.43 -16.07 -1.68
C PHE A 103 -8.49 -15.81 -3.21
N ASN A 104 -9.20 -16.61 -3.99
CA ASN A 104 -9.10 -16.55 -5.47
C ASN A 104 -10.10 -15.64 -6.23
N LYS A 105 -10.79 -14.70 -5.56
CA LYS A 105 -11.59 -13.61 -6.20
C LYS A 105 -12.00 -12.53 -5.18
N LYS A 106 -12.25 -12.93 -3.93
CA LYS A 106 -12.61 -12.02 -2.84
C LYS A 106 -11.46 -11.06 -2.46
N ARG A 107 -10.20 -11.49 -2.56
CA ARG A 107 -9.04 -10.63 -2.25
C ARG A 107 -8.95 -9.40 -3.13
N ASP A 108 -9.02 -9.58 -4.46
CA ASP A 108 -8.94 -8.46 -5.40
C ASP A 108 -10.04 -7.42 -5.09
N LYS A 109 -11.24 -7.87 -4.69
CA LYS A 109 -12.32 -6.98 -4.23
C LYS A 109 -11.98 -6.25 -2.94
N VAL A 110 -11.56 -6.96 -1.89
CA VAL A 110 -11.21 -6.36 -0.59
C VAL A 110 -10.07 -5.33 -0.72
N VAL A 111 -9.03 -5.66 -1.50
CA VAL A 111 -7.93 -4.71 -1.82
C VAL A 111 -8.49 -3.48 -2.53
N THR A 112 -9.33 -3.67 -3.56
CA THR A 112 -9.92 -2.56 -4.32
C THR A 112 -10.81 -1.68 -3.44
N GLU A 113 -11.66 -2.27 -2.61
CA GLU A 113 -12.57 -1.58 -1.70
C GLU A 113 -11.79 -0.75 -0.67
N SER A 114 -10.76 -1.34 -0.06
CA SER A 114 -9.86 -0.66 0.86
C SER A 114 -9.12 0.50 0.18
N THR A 115 -8.55 0.29 -1.01
CA THR A 115 -7.89 1.36 -1.76
C THR A 115 -8.86 2.48 -2.15
N ILE A 116 -10.08 2.16 -2.58
CA ILE A 116 -11.11 3.16 -2.90
C ILE A 116 -11.51 3.94 -1.64
N LYS A 117 -11.59 3.30 -0.47
CA LYS A 117 -11.84 3.97 0.81
C LYS A 117 -10.72 4.98 1.11
N PHE A 118 -9.46 4.56 1.02
CA PHE A 118 -8.30 5.45 1.16
C PHE A 118 -8.36 6.67 0.22
N VAL A 119 -8.62 6.44 -1.07
CA VAL A 119 -8.74 7.52 -2.05
C VAL A 119 -9.93 8.45 -1.74
N ARG A 120 -11.07 7.89 -1.30
CA ARG A 120 -12.24 8.71 -0.95
C ARG A 120 -11.99 9.65 0.22
N GLU A 121 -11.26 9.19 1.22
CA GLU A 121 -10.95 9.93 2.45
C GLU A 121 -9.86 10.99 2.24
N ASN A 122 -8.88 10.69 1.37
CA ASN A 122 -7.66 11.51 1.29
C ASN A 122 -7.52 12.34 0.01
N TYR A 123 -8.22 12.00 -1.08
CA TYR A 123 -8.08 12.67 -2.37
C TYR A 123 -9.24 13.65 -2.63
N ARG A 124 -9.02 14.60 -3.54
CA ARG A 124 -10.02 15.58 -3.98
C ARG A 124 -9.93 15.79 -5.50
N GLY A 125 -10.96 16.41 -6.07
CA GLY A 125 -10.96 16.81 -7.48
C GLY A 125 -10.77 15.66 -8.46
N ILE A 126 -10.13 15.94 -9.59
CA ILE A 126 -9.98 14.99 -10.71
C ILE A 126 -9.19 13.73 -10.33
N GLU A 127 -8.16 13.87 -9.51
CA GLU A 127 -7.35 12.75 -9.02
C GLU A 127 -8.21 11.72 -8.27
N LYS A 128 -9.11 12.18 -7.38
CA LYS A 128 -10.03 11.29 -6.65
C LYS A 128 -10.86 10.43 -7.61
N TYR A 129 -11.54 11.06 -8.56
CA TYR A 129 -12.45 10.34 -9.45
C TYR A 129 -11.69 9.48 -10.48
N GLY A 130 -10.56 9.98 -10.98
CA GLY A 130 -9.71 9.27 -11.93
C GLY A 130 -9.13 7.98 -11.34
N VAL A 131 -8.49 8.07 -10.16
CA VAL A 131 -7.95 6.88 -9.48
C VAL A 131 -9.05 5.88 -9.14
N ILE A 132 -10.20 6.33 -8.62
CA ILE A 132 -11.34 5.43 -8.33
C ILE A 132 -11.81 4.69 -9.58
N LEU A 133 -11.94 5.39 -10.72
CA LEU A 133 -12.37 4.79 -11.97
C LEU A 133 -11.38 3.71 -12.43
N ILE A 134 -10.08 4.01 -12.40
CA ILE A 134 -9.02 3.07 -12.79
C ILE A 134 -9.06 1.82 -11.91
N GLN A 135 -9.15 1.97 -10.58
CA GLN A 135 -9.17 0.84 -9.66
C GLN A 135 -10.41 -0.05 -9.87
N LYS A 136 -11.59 0.55 -10.07
CA LYS A 136 -12.82 -0.20 -10.39
C LYS A 136 -12.69 -0.97 -11.71
N SER A 137 -12.20 -0.31 -12.77
CA SER A 137 -12.02 -0.93 -14.08
C SER A 137 -11.04 -2.10 -14.02
N ARG A 138 -9.91 -1.96 -13.32
CA ARG A 138 -8.94 -3.07 -13.11
C ARG A 138 -9.57 -4.24 -12.37
N CYS A 139 -10.35 -3.97 -11.32
CA CYS A 139 -11.03 -5.01 -10.56
C CYS A 139 -12.07 -5.77 -11.42
N LEU A 140 -12.81 -5.06 -12.27
CA LEU A 140 -13.77 -5.65 -13.21
C LEU A 140 -13.07 -6.49 -14.29
N LEU A 141 -12.02 -5.96 -14.93
CA LEU A 141 -11.24 -6.67 -15.94
C LEU A 141 -10.66 -7.98 -15.38
N LYS A 142 -10.07 -7.95 -14.18
CA LYS A 142 -9.58 -9.16 -13.50
C LYS A 142 -10.68 -10.19 -13.26
N GLN A 143 -11.91 -9.75 -12.94
CA GLN A 143 -13.05 -10.65 -12.73
C GLN A 143 -13.56 -11.27 -14.03
N ILE A 144 -13.44 -10.57 -15.16
CA ILE A 144 -13.80 -11.06 -16.49
C ILE A 144 -12.73 -12.03 -17.01
N ILE A 145 -11.45 -11.70 -16.89
CA ILE A 145 -10.34 -12.51 -17.43
C ILE A 145 -10.10 -13.78 -16.60
N LYS A 146 -10.31 -13.74 -15.26
CA LYS A 146 -10.23 -14.93 -14.38
C LYS A 146 -11.57 -15.71 -14.30
N ARG A 147 -12.51 -15.48 -15.22
CA ARG A 147 -13.70 -16.32 -15.41
C ARG A 147 -13.43 -17.24 -16.58
#